data_AF-A0A1U9KRR1-F1
#
_entry.id   AF-A0A1U9KRR1-F1
#
_cell.length_a   1.000
_cell.length_b   1.000
_cell.length_c   1.000
_cell.angle_alpha   90.00
_cell.angle_beta   90.00
_cell.angle_gamma   90.00
#
_symmetry.space_group_name_H-M   'P 1'
#
loop_
_entity.id
_entity.type
_entity.pdbx_description
1 polymer ?
#
loop_
_entity_poly.entity_id
_entity_poly.type
_entity_poly.pdbx_seq_one_letter_code
_entity_poly.pdbx_strand_id
1 'polypeptide(L)'
;MRISSRKLTVSLAVVLALGIVPRHAVAAGMPQLDFRDPFLLWQVVWGAVIFVVFYVILSRSALPRVERVLSHRRHRIEGDLDIARRARDDADRAVDELRRARHDAATQAQANIDRVVQEARQAAEAQTHEMNRRLNDDIAAAEARIAAAHRDAMASLPNIATDTAQSLIAKLFHPVGGGAHVNDDTVADAVRERLSAHAG
;
A
#
# COMPACT_ATOMS: atom_id res chain seq x y z
N MET A 1 15.76 51.78 -11.23
CA MET A 1 14.83 52.59 -12.05
C MET A 1 13.54 52.83 -11.26
N ARG A 2 13.44 54.02 -10.66
CA ARG A 2 12.25 54.82 -10.26
C ARG A 2 11.07 54.14 -9.54
N ILE A 3 11.03 54.35 -8.22
CA ILE A 3 9.84 54.28 -7.36
C ILE A 3 8.94 55.49 -7.70
N SER A 4 7.68 55.23 -8.06
CA SER A 4 6.69 56.26 -8.39
C SER A 4 5.98 56.75 -7.13
N SER A 5 6.20 58.02 -6.81
CA SER A 5 5.55 58.78 -5.76
C SER A 5 4.21 59.34 -6.23
N ARG A 6 3.11 58.96 -5.56
CA ARG A 6 1.82 59.64 -5.72
C ARG A 6 1.71 60.76 -4.70
N LYS A 7 1.57 61.97 -5.24
CA LYS A 7 1.45 63.25 -4.55
C LYS A 7 0.10 63.31 -3.80
N LEU A 8 0.13 63.61 -2.50
CA LEU A 8 -1.04 64.09 -1.78
C LEU A 8 -0.86 65.61 -1.58
N THR A 9 -1.49 66.38 -2.45
CA THR A 9 -1.67 67.82 -2.32
C THR A 9 -2.67 68.10 -1.21
N VAL A 10 -2.20 68.58 -0.07
CA VAL A 10 -3.01 69.33 0.89
C VAL A 10 -2.55 70.77 0.79
N SER A 11 -3.37 71.60 0.16
CA SER A 11 -3.19 73.04 0.08
C SER A 11 -4.47 73.65 0.66
N LEU A 12 -4.36 74.31 1.82
CA LEU A 12 -5.07 75.56 2.06
C LEU A 12 -4.41 76.28 3.23
N ALA A 13 -3.79 77.40 2.89
CA ALA A 13 -3.22 78.37 3.81
C ALA A 13 -4.32 79.06 4.63
N VAL A 14 -4.06 79.31 5.92
CA VAL A 14 -4.54 80.51 6.60
C VAL A 14 -3.36 81.18 7.27
N VAL A 15 -3.18 82.43 6.84
CA VAL A 15 -2.10 83.37 7.12
C VAL A 15 -2.33 84.05 8.48
N LEU A 16 -1.24 84.14 9.25
CA LEU A 16 -0.78 85.25 10.09
C LEU A 16 -1.84 86.27 10.59
N ALA A 17 -2.11 86.27 11.89
CA ALA A 17 -2.60 87.44 12.63
C ALA A 17 -1.80 87.60 13.93
N LEU A 18 -0.81 88.50 13.84
CA LEU A 18 -0.28 89.42 14.85
C LEU A 18 -0.63 89.16 16.33
N GLY A 19 0.42 88.92 17.13
CA GLY A 19 0.33 88.89 18.59
C GLY A 19 -0.10 90.23 19.17
N ILE A 20 -1.21 90.22 19.89
CA ILE A 20 -1.58 91.23 20.88
C ILE A 20 -1.39 90.57 22.24
N VAL A 21 -0.41 91.02 23.01
CA VAL A 21 -0.22 90.62 24.41
C VAL A 21 -1.25 91.39 25.25
N PRO A 22 -2.22 90.73 25.91
CA PRO A 22 -3.09 91.42 26.86
C PRO A 22 -2.30 91.76 28.13
N ARG A 23 -2.33 93.03 28.53
CA ARG A 23 -1.81 93.53 29.81
C ARG A 23 -2.56 92.90 30.98
N HIS A 24 -1.81 92.58 32.03
CA HIS A 24 -2.24 91.91 33.25
C HIS A 24 -3.33 92.68 34.01
N ALA A 25 -4.43 92.01 34.37
CA ALA A 25 -5.31 92.39 35.46
C ALA A 25 -5.25 91.28 36.53
N VAL A 26 -4.89 91.63 37.76
CA VAL A 26 -4.73 90.70 38.88
C VAL A 26 -5.95 90.80 39.79
N ALA A 27 -6.51 89.62 40.13
CA ALA A 27 -7.35 89.28 41.29
C ALA A 27 -8.75 89.93 41.44
N ALA A 28 -9.68 89.48 40.60
CA ALA A 28 -10.95 88.93 41.08
C ALA A 28 -10.96 87.46 40.61
N GLY A 29 -11.57 86.51 41.36
CA GLY A 29 -11.59 85.09 40.98
C GLY A 29 -11.86 84.94 39.48
N MET A 30 -11.02 84.15 38.78
CA MET A 30 -10.87 84.19 37.32
C MET A 30 -12.20 84.52 36.61
N PRO A 31 -12.41 85.75 36.09
CA PRO A 31 -13.70 86.17 35.53
C PRO A 31 -14.09 85.37 34.27
N GLN A 32 -13.19 84.51 33.77
CA GLN A 32 -13.45 83.53 32.72
C GLN A 32 -14.24 82.30 33.18
N LEU A 33 -14.36 82.08 34.50
CA LEU A 33 -15.15 81.00 35.11
C LEU A 33 -16.26 81.54 36.01
N ASP A 34 -16.70 82.79 35.81
CA ASP A 34 -17.87 83.31 36.52
C ASP A 34 -19.16 82.79 35.86
N PHE A 35 -19.66 81.65 36.35
CA PHE A 35 -20.88 81.00 35.84
C PHE A 35 -22.15 81.85 36.01
N ARG A 36 -22.06 83.05 36.60
CA ARG A 36 -23.16 84.03 36.68
C ARG A 36 -23.28 84.93 35.46
N ASP A 37 -22.33 84.89 34.52
CA ASP A 37 -22.43 85.64 33.26
C ASP A 37 -23.51 85.04 32.32
N PRO A 38 -24.55 85.81 31.93
CA PRO A 38 -25.63 85.33 31.07
C PRO A 38 -25.16 84.80 29.71
N PHE A 39 -24.04 85.32 29.19
CA PHE A 39 -23.48 84.92 27.90
C PHE A 39 -22.87 83.52 27.92
N LEU A 40 -22.21 83.13 29.01
CA LEU A 40 -21.60 81.79 29.15
C LEU A 40 -22.68 80.70 29.23
N LEU A 41 -23.75 80.95 29.97
CA LEU A 41 -24.91 80.05 30.04
C LEU A 41 -25.54 79.83 28.66
N TRP A 42 -25.69 80.89 27.87
CA TRP A 42 -26.24 80.79 26.52
C TRP A 42 -25.34 80.01 25.55
N GLN A 43 -24.01 80.20 25.63
CA GLN A 43 -23.06 79.44 24.83
C GLN A 43 -23.06 77.94 25.17
N VAL A 44 -23.16 77.60 26.45
CA VAL A 44 -23.27 76.20 26.90
C VAL A 44 -24.58 75.58 26.42
N VAL A 45 -25.70 76.29 26.51
CA VAL A 45 -27.00 75.82 26.01
C VAL A 45 -26.94 75.54 24.51
N TRP A 46 -26.41 76.46 23.70
CA TRP A 46 -26.24 76.22 22.26
C TRP A 46 -25.22 75.13 21.93
N GLY A 47 -24.12 75.04 22.69
CA GLY A 47 -23.16 73.95 22.59
C GLY A 47 -23.82 72.60 22.85
N ALA A 48 -24.67 72.51 23.88
CA ALA A 48 -25.46 71.33 24.17
C ALA A 48 -26.45 71.01 23.05
N VAL A 49 -27.14 72.01 22.48
CA VAL A 49 -28.05 71.82 21.34
C VAL A 49 -27.32 71.22 20.13
N ILE A 50 -26.17 71.80 19.74
CA ILE A 50 -25.38 71.30 18.60
C ILE A 50 -24.83 69.90 18.90
N PHE A 51 -24.37 69.67 20.13
CA PHE A 51 -23.88 68.36 20.56
C PHE A 51 -24.98 67.29 20.48
N VAL A 52 -26.20 67.60 20.94
CA VAL A 52 -27.35 66.70 20.85
C VAL A 52 -27.72 66.41 19.39
N VAL A 53 -27.76 67.43 18.52
CA VAL A 53 -28.02 67.25 17.09
C VAL A 53 -26.94 66.35 16.47
N PHE A 54 -25.67 66.61 16.75
CA PHE A 54 -24.55 65.79 16.26
C PHE A 54 -24.62 64.35 16.79
N TYR A 55 -24.95 64.15 18.07
CA TYR A 55 -25.14 62.84 18.68
C TYR A 55 -26.27 62.05 18.00
N VAL A 56 -27.39 62.70 17.69
CA VAL A 56 -28.51 62.07 16.96
C VAL A 56 -28.07 61.66 15.55
N ILE A 57 -27.29 62.49 14.86
CA ILE A 57 -26.77 62.16 13.52
C ILE A 57 -25.81 60.96 13.58
N LEU A 58 -24.87 60.93 14.54
CA LEU A 58 -23.94 59.80 14.70
C LEU A 58 -24.66 58.52 15.09
N SER A 59 -25.60 58.59 16.04
CA SER A 59 -26.35 57.42 16.51
C SER A 59 -27.21 56.82 15.41
N ARG A 60 -27.86 57.66 14.58
CA ARG A 60 -28.68 57.17 13.45
C ARG A 60 -27.91 56.81 12.18
N SER A 61 -26.71 57.34 11.96
CA SER A 61 -26.00 57.16 10.67
C SER A 61 -24.67 56.45 10.80
N ALA A 62 -23.79 56.88 11.70
CA ALA A 62 -22.43 56.34 11.80
C ALA A 62 -22.39 54.97 12.47
N LEU A 63 -23.04 54.81 13.62
CA LEU A 63 -23.12 53.52 14.34
C LEU A 63 -23.72 52.38 13.50
N PRO A 64 -24.90 52.54 12.86
CA PRO A 64 -25.49 51.45 12.07
C PRO A 64 -24.67 51.10 10.81
N ARG A 65 -23.83 52.00 10.30
CA ARG A 65 -22.89 51.65 9.21
C ARG A 65 -21.78 50.73 9.70
N VAL A 66 -21.21 51.01 10.88
CA VAL A 66 -20.16 50.17 11.47
C VAL A 66 -20.72 48.80 11.86
N GLU A 67 -21.92 48.78 12.45
CA GLU A 67 -22.60 47.53 12.82
C GLU A 67 -22.89 46.63 11.60
N ARG A 68 -23.32 47.21 10.47
CA ARG A 68 -23.51 46.45 9.23
C ARG A 68 -22.21 45.82 8.71
N VAL A 69 -21.10 46.52 8.78
CA VAL A 69 -19.81 45.96 8.34
C VAL A 69 -19.36 44.84 9.29
N LEU A 70 -19.53 45.03 10.61
CA LEU A 70 -19.14 44.04 11.59
C LEU A 70 -20.00 42.77 11.49
N SER A 71 -21.31 42.92 11.36
CA SER A 71 -22.23 41.79 11.16
C SER A 71 -21.95 41.05 9.85
N HIS A 72 -21.72 41.77 8.75
CA HIS A 72 -21.33 41.13 7.47
C HIS A 72 -20.03 40.33 7.60
N ARG A 73 -19.01 40.88 8.28
CA ARG A 73 -17.75 40.16 8.53
C ARG A 73 -17.96 38.93 9.41
N ARG A 74 -18.73 39.05 10.49
CA ARG A 74 -19.07 37.91 11.36
C ARG A 74 -19.77 36.82 10.57
N HIS A 75 -20.78 37.18 9.79
CA HIS A 75 -21.54 36.22 9.00
C HIS A 75 -20.68 35.53 7.93
N ARG A 76 -19.78 36.27 7.28
CA ARG A 76 -18.78 35.69 6.37
C ARG A 76 -17.86 34.70 7.08
N ILE A 77 -17.30 35.07 8.23
CA ILE A 77 -16.43 34.19 9.01
C ILE A 77 -17.17 32.93 9.48
N GLU A 78 -18.40 33.09 9.96
CA GLU A 78 -19.25 31.95 10.35
C GLU A 78 -19.54 31.04 9.18
N GLY A 79 -19.86 31.59 8.00
CA GLY A 79 -20.05 30.84 6.76
C GLY A 79 -18.77 30.10 6.33
N ASP A 80 -17.63 30.78 6.33
CA ASP A 80 -16.34 30.19 5.97
C ASP A 80 -15.94 29.07 6.96
N LEU A 81 -16.22 29.25 8.26
CA LEU A 81 -16.00 28.23 9.28
C LEU A 81 -16.93 27.02 9.11
N ASP A 82 -18.20 27.22 8.74
CA ASP A 82 -19.12 26.12 8.48
C ASP A 82 -18.69 25.33 7.24
N ILE A 83 -18.30 26.01 6.16
CA ILE A 83 -17.75 25.36 4.96
C ILE A 83 -16.49 24.57 5.31
N ALA A 84 -15.57 25.16 6.09
CA ALA A 84 -14.35 24.48 6.51
C ALA A 84 -14.63 23.25 7.39
N ARG A 85 -15.62 23.32 8.28
CA ARG A 85 -16.05 22.18 9.10
C ARG A 85 -16.63 21.06 8.25
N ARG A 86 -17.55 21.39 7.33
CA ARG A 86 -18.12 20.39 6.40
C ARG A 86 -17.05 19.75 5.53
N ALA A 87 -16.13 20.55 4.97
CA ALA A 87 -15.03 20.03 4.16
C ALA A 87 -14.11 19.10 4.98
N ARG A 88 -13.87 19.42 6.26
CA ARG A 88 -13.13 18.55 7.17
C ARG A 88 -13.89 17.26 7.46
N ASP A 89 -15.18 17.34 7.78
CA ASP A 89 -16.00 16.17 8.07
C ASP A 89 -16.11 15.25 6.84
N ASP A 90 -16.22 15.82 5.63
CA ASP A 90 -16.19 15.09 4.37
C ASP A 90 -14.84 14.41 4.13
N ALA A 91 -13.74 15.10 4.41
CA ALA A 91 -12.40 14.52 4.30
C ALA A 91 -12.17 13.39 5.32
N ASP A 92 -12.60 13.58 6.57
CA ASP A 92 -12.49 12.56 7.63
C ASP A 92 -13.33 11.32 7.25
N ARG A 93 -14.54 11.50 6.72
CA ARG A 93 -15.37 10.40 6.18
C ARG A 93 -14.69 9.68 5.01
N ALA A 94 -14.12 10.41 4.05
CA ALA A 94 -13.43 9.81 2.91
C ALA A 94 -12.17 9.04 3.33
N VAL A 95 -11.44 9.55 4.33
CA VAL A 95 -10.28 8.86 4.90
C VAL A 95 -10.70 7.56 5.59
N ASP A 96 -11.78 7.58 6.35
CA ASP A 96 -12.28 6.38 7.02
C ASP A 96 -12.81 5.33 6.04
N GLU A 97 -13.50 5.75 4.98
CA GLU A 97 -13.92 4.86 3.90
C GLU A 97 -12.71 4.23 3.19
N LEU A 98 -11.70 5.03 2.86
CA LEU A 98 -10.46 4.53 2.26
C LEU A 98 -9.73 3.54 3.19
N ARG A 99 -9.68 3.82 4.50
CA ARG A 99 -9.08 2.92 5.49
C ARG A 99 -9.82 1.58 5.53
N ARG A 100 -11.15 1.60 5.54
CA ARG A 100 -11.98 0.37 5.49
C ARG A 100 -11.75 -0.39 4.21
N ALA A 101 -11.84 0.26 3.05
CA ALA A 101 -11.62 -0.36 1.75
C ALA A 101 -10.22 -0.99 1.63
N ARG A 102 -9.18 -0.33 2.17
CA ARG A 102 -7.82 -0.90 2.22
C ARG A 102 -7.72 -2.11 3.13
N HIS A 103 -8.35 -2.06 4.31
CA HIS A 103 -8.36 -3.19 5.23
C HIS A 103 -9.10 -4.39 4.65
N ASP A 104 -10.26 -4.17 4.03
CA ASP A 104 -11.05 -5.21 3.38
C ASP A 104 -10.29 -5.81 2.19
N ALA A 105 -9.66 -4.98 1.35
CA ALA A 105 -8.83 -5.45 0.25
C ALA A 105 -7.62 -6.27 0.74
N ALA A 106 -6.95 -5.84 1.81
CA ALA A 106 -5.84 -6.59 2.39
C ALA A 106 -6.30 -7.95 2.95
N THR A 107 -7.43 -7.98 3.65
CA THR A 107 -8.03 -9.22 4.17
C THR A 107 -8.43 -10.17 3.05
N GLN A 108 -9.07 -9.66 2.00
CA GLN A 108 -9.45 -10.46 0.82
C GLN A 108 -8.21 -10.99 0.07
N ALA A 109 -7.16 -10.16 -0.08
CA ALA A 109 -5.91 -10.59 -0.69
C ALA A 109 -5.26 -11.72 0.12
N GLN A 110 -5.18 -11.59 1.45
CA GLN A 110 -4.65 -12.63 2.31
C GLN A 110 -5.47 -13.93 2.20
N ALA A 111 -6.80 -13.83 2.28
CA ALA A 111 -7.68 -14.98 2.13
C ALA A 111 -7.55 -15.67 0.75
N ASN A 112 -7.32 -14.89 -0.31
CA ASN A 112 -7.06 -15.42 -1.65
C ASN A 112 -5.71 -16.11 -1.74
N ILE A 113 -4.66 -15.53 -1.16
CA ILE A 113 -3.33 -16.16 -1.09
C ILE A 113 -3.42 -17.49 -0.34
N ASP A 114 -4.05 -17.50 0.83
CA ASP A 114 -4.19 -18.71 1.64
C ASP A 114 -4.96 -19.81 0.88
N ARG A 115 -6.03 -19.43 0.18
CA ARG A 115 -6.78 -20.36 -0.67
C ARG A 115 -5.94 -20.93 -1.81
N VAL A 116 -5.25 -20.09 -2.56
CA VAL A 116 -4.39 -20.51 -3.67
C VAL A 116 -3.26 -21.41 -3.18
N VAL A 117 -2.66 -21.09 -2.02
CA VAL A 117 -1.62 -21.94 -1.42
C VAL A 117 -2.19 -23.30 -1.00
N GLN A 118 -3.39 -23.34 -0.42
CA GLN A 118 -4.03 -24.61 -0.08
C GLN A 118 -4.38 -25.44 -1.31
N GLU A 119 -4.98 -24.83 -2.34
CA GLU A 119 -5.30 -25.48 -3.61
C GLU A 119 -4.02 -26.01 -4.29
N ALA A 120 -2.96 -25.22 -4.31
CA ALA A 120 -1.68 -25.64 -4.87
C ALA A 120 -1.06 -26.81 -4.10
N ARG A 121 -1.15 -26.82 -2.76
CA ARG A 121 -0.69 -27.94 -1.93
C ARG A 121 -1.49 -29.21 -2.22
N GLN A 122 -2.82 -29.11 -2.27
CA GLN A 122 -3.68 -30.26 -2.60
C GLN A 122 -3.40 -30.80 -3.99
N ALA A 123 -3.21 -29.94 -4.98
CA ALA A 123 -2.86 -30.33 -6.34
C ALA A 123 -1.48 -31.02 -6.38
N ALA A 124 -0.48 -30.48 -5.68
CA ALA A 124 0.85 -31.07 -5.59
C ALA A 124 0.85 -32.44 -4.89
N GLU A 125 0.07 -32.58 -3.81
CA GLU A 125 -0.13 -33.87 -3.12
C GLU A 125 -0.80 -34.89 -4.05
N ALA A 126 -1.86 -34.50 -4.75
CA ALA A 126 -2.54 -35.36 -5.71
C ALA A 126 -1.61 -35.81 -6.85
N GLN A 127 -0.83 -34.89 -7.42
CA GLN A 127 0.15 -35.19 -8.46
C GLN A 127 1.26 -36.12 -7.94
N THR A 128 1.73 -35.89 -6.71
CA THR A 128 2.74 -36.75 -6.07
C THR A 128 2.19 -38.16 -5.86
N HIS A 129 0.94 -38.30 -5.40
CA HIS A 129 0.29 -39.59 -5.25
C HIS A 129 0.12 -40.32 -6.59
N GLU A 130 -0.29 -39.61 -7.65
CA GLU A 130 -0.42 -40.19 -8.99
C GLU A 130 0.94 -40.63 -9.55
N MET A 131 1.97 -39.80 -9.41
CA MET A 131 3.33 -40.12 -9.81
C MET A 131 3.88 -41.33 -9.06
N ASN A 132 3.68 -41.40 -7.75
CA ASN A 132 4.10 -42.55 -6.94
C ASN A 132 3.38 -43.84 -7.35
N ARG A 133 2.08 -43.78 -7.69
CA ARG A 133 1.37 -44.95 -8.24
C ARG A 133 1.97 -45.41 -9.55
N ARG A 134 2.19 -44.50 -10.50
CA ARG A 134 2.82 -44.82 -11.79
C ARG A 134 4.21 -45.42 -11.61
N LEU A 135 5.03 -44.84 -10.73
CA LEU A 135 6.36 -45.36 -10.42
C LEU A 135 6.29 -46.78 -9.85
N ASN A 136 5.36 -47.06 -8.94
CA ASN A 136 5.18 -48.40 -8.39
C ASN A 136 4.75 -49.41 -9.47
N ASP A 137 3.85 -49.01 -10.38
CA ASP A 137 3.42 -49.86 -11.50
C ASP A 137 4.58 -50.14 -12.47
N ASP A 138 5.38 -49.12 -12.78
CA ASP A 138 6.57 -49.24 -13.64
C ASP A 138 7.65 -50.14 -13.01
N ILE A 139 7.86 -50.01 -11.69
CA ILE A 139 8.77 -50.88 -10.92
C ILE A 139 8.28 -52.32 -10.98
N ALA A 140 7.00 -52.58 -10.68
CA ALA A 140 6.43 -53.93 -10.73
C ALA A 140 6.54 -54.55 -12.15
N ALA A 141 6.29 -53.76 -13.20
CA ALA A 141 6.45 -54.20 -14.58
C ALA A 141 7.92 -54.46 -14.95
N ALA A 142 8.86 -53.66 -14.45
CA ALA A 142 10.30 -53.89 -14.64
C ALA A 142 10.77 -55.15 -13.91
N GLU A 143 10.34 -55.36 -12.66
CA GLU A 143 10.63 -56.57 -11.87
C GLU A 143 10.12 -57.83 -12.58
N ALA A 144 8.90 -57.80 -13.12
CA ALA A 144 8.34 -58.90 -13.88
C ALA A 144 9.16 -59.22 -15.14
N ARG A 145 9.61 -58.19 -15.88
CA ARG A 145 10.49 -58.36 -17.05
C ARG A 145 11.85 -58.92 -16.69
N ILE A 146 12.45 -58.45 -15.60
CA ILE A 146 13.73 -58.97 -15.10
C ILE A 146 13.58 -60.43 -14.68
N ALA A 147 12.51 -60.78 -13.97
CA ALA A 147 12.24 -62.16 -13.56
C ALA A 147 11.98 -63.09 -14.76
N ALA A 148 11.32 -62.60 -15.82
CA ALA A 148 11.16 -63.34 -17.07
C ALA A 148 12.50 -63.55 -17.78
N ALA A 149 13.26 -62.48 -18.02
CA ALA A 149 14.58 -62.55 -18.66
C ALA A 149 15.56 -63.42 -17.88
N HIS A 150 15.53 -63.38 -16.54
CA HIS A 150 16.32 -64.24 -15.68
C HIS A 150 15.95 -65.72 -15.86
N ARG A 151 14.64 -66.04 -15.89
CA ARG A 151 14.18 -67.42 -16.17
C ARG A 151 14.60 -67.89 -17.55
N ASP A 152 14.45 -67.06 -18.58
CA ASP A 152 14.82 -67.40 -19.95
C ASP A 152 16.33 -67.62 -20.10
N ALA A 153 17.14 -66.77 -19.47
CA ALA A 153 18.59 -66.93 -19.42
C ALA A 153 18.98 -68.24 -18.72
N MET A 154 18.40 -68.52 -17.55
CA MET A 154 18.66 -69.76 -16.79
C MET A 154 18.20 -71.01 -17.54
N ALA A 155 17.09 -70.94 -18.30
CA ALA A 155 16.63 -72.02 -19.16
C ALA A 155 17.56 -72.25 -20.37
N SER A 156 18.25 -71.20 -20.83
CA SER A 156 19.18 -71.28 -21.98
C SER A 156 20.59 -71.75 -21.59
N LEU A 157 20.98 -71.60 -20.32
CA LEU A 157 22.29 -71.99 -19.79
C LEU A 157 22.70 -73.43 -20.11
N PRO A 158 21.85 -74.46 -19.93
CA PRO A 158 22.22 -75.85 -20.22
C PRO A 158 22.57 -76.09 -21.70
N ASN A 159 21.84 -75.45 -22.61
CA ASN A 159 22.09 -75.58 -24.04
C ASN A 159 23.42 -74.92 -24.43
N ILE A 160 23.68 -73.71 -23.93
CA ILE A 160 24.95 -73.00 -24.16
C ILE A 160 26.13 -73.76 -23.53
N ALA A 161 25.96 -74.31 -22.31
CA ALA A 161 26.98 -75.11 -21.64
C ALA A 161 27.29 -76.40 -22.41
N THR A 162 26.25 -77.07 -22.95
CA THR A 162 26.41 -78.29 -23.76
C THR A 162 27.12 -77.98 -25.08
N ASP A 163 26.69 -76.94 -25.81
CA ASP A 163 27.32 -76.51 -27.07
C ASP A 163 28.79 -76.09 -26.87
N THR A 164 29.07 -75.35 -25.79
CA THR A 164 30.44 -74.95 -25.43
C THR A 164 31.30 -76.16 -25.06
N ALA A 165 30.78 -77.10 -24.26
CA ALA A 165 31.47 -78.34 -23.91
C ALA A 165 31.76 -79.20 -25.15
N GLN A 166 30.80 -79.34 -26.05
CA GLN A 166 30.97 -80.04 -27.34
C GLN A 166 32.02 -79.36 -28.21
N SER A 167 32.00 -78.03 -28.33
CA SER A 167 33.01 -77.28 -29.11
C SER A 167 34.42 -77.43 -28.53
N LEU A 168 34.56 -77.42 -27.19
CA LEU A 168 35.84 -77.65 -26.50
C LEU A 168 36.35 -79.08 -26.73
N ILE A 169 35.48 -80.08 -26.61
CA ILE A 169 35.78 -81.50 -26.89
C ILE A 169 36.21 -81.63 -28.36
N ALA A 170 35.43 -81.12 -29.32
CA ALA A 170 35.76 -81.18 -30.75
C ALA A 170 37.10 -80.53 -31.08
N LYS A 171 37.46 -79.41 -30.43
CA LYS A 171 38.79 -78.77 -30.58
C LYS A 171 39.93 -79.58 -29.95
N LEU A 172 39.69 -80.26 -28.83
CA LEU A 172 40.68 -81.13 -28.17
C LEU A 172 40.89 -82.47 -28.90
N PHE A 173 39.87 -82.98 -29.59
CA PHE A 173 39.93 -84.23 -30.37
C PHE A 173 40.17 -84.03 -31.87
N HIS A 174 40.41 -82.79 -32.32
CA HIS A 174 40.88 -82.51 -33.68
C HIS A 174 42.31 -83.06 -33.86
N PRO A 175 42.61 -83.77 -34.96
CA PRO A 175 43.18 -85.11 -34.92
C PRO A 175 44.69 -85.15 -34.66
N VAL A 176 45.06 -85.71 -33.51
CA VAL A 176 46.29 -86.51 -33.36
C VAL A 176 45.91 -87.84 -32.74
N GLY A 177 45.30 -88.71 -33.56
CA GLY A 177 45.25 -90.17 -33.35
C GLY A 177 44.29 -90.72 -32.29
N GLY A 178 43.22 -91.38 -32.75
CA GLY A 178 42.63 -92.51 -32.03
C GLY A 178 41.15 -92.40 -31.60
N GLY A 179 40.23 -92.59 -32.55
CA GLY A 179 39.10 -93.53 -32.45
C GLY A 179 38.16 -93.59 -31.23
N ALA A 180 38.03 -92.55 -30.40
CA ALA A 180 36.99 -92.52 -29.37
C ALA A 180 35.79 -91.68 -29.83
N HIS A 181 34.75 -92.35 -30.32
CA HIS A 181 33.45 -91.72 -30.57
C HIS A 181 32.78 -91.44 -29.23
N VAL A 182 32.95 -90.22 -28.71
CA VAL A 182 32.11 -89.71 -27.63
C VAL A 182 30.76 -89.39 -28.25
N ASN A 183 29.71 -90.09 -27.80
CA ASN A 183 28.35 -89.89 -28.31
C ASN A 183 27.80 -88.55 -27.78
N ASP A 184 27.24 -87.72 -28.66
CA ASP A 184 26.70 -86.41 -28.28
C ASP A 184 25.66 -86.49 -27.17
N ASP A 185 24.87 -87.58 -27.18
CA ASP A 185 23.83 -87.84 -26.18
C ASP A 185 24.42 -88.01 -24.76
N THR A 186 25.58 -88.66 -24.63
CA THR A 186 26.25 -88.87 -23.33
C THR A 186 26.83 -87.59 -22.74
N VAL A 187 27.29 -86.63 -23.57
CA VAL A 187 27.78 -85.34 -23.10
C VAL A 187 26.61 -84.46 -22.65
N ALA A 188 25.53 -84.45 -23.43
CA ALA A 188 24.31 -83.74 -23.08
C ALA A 188 23.69 -84.26 -21.76
N ASP A 189 23.69 -85.57 -21.54
CA ASP A 189 23.17 -86.18 -20.31
C ASP A 189 24.08 -85.90 -19.09
N ALA A 190 25.41 -85.99 -19.23
CA ALA A 190 26.34 -85.68 -18.14
C ALA A 190 26.31 -84.21 -17.70
N VAL A 191 26.12 -83.28 -18.65
CA VAL A 191 25.94 -81.85 -18.35
C VAL A 191 24.60 -81.61 -17.65
N ARG A 192 23.51 -82.25 -18.10
CA ARG A 192 22.19 -82.18 -17.45
C ARG A 192 22.22 -82.72 -16.02
N GLU A 193 22.88 -83.85 -15.80
CA GLU A 193 23.05 -84.46 -14.48
C GLU A 193 23.82 -83.54 -13.52
N ARG A 194 24.96 -82.98 -13.95
CA ARG A 194 25.75 -82.06 -13.13
C ARG A 194 25.05 -80.74 -12.82
N LEU A 195 24.25 -80.20 -13.75
CA LEU A 195 23.44 -79.00 -13.51
C LEU A 195 22.29 -79.28 -12.53
N SER A 196 21.65 -80.45 -12.61
CA SER A 196 20.59 -80.85 -11.68
C SER A 196 21.09 -81.06 -10.24
N ALA A 197 22.33 -81.50 -10.06
CA ALA A 197 22.95 -81.70 -8.75
C ALA A 197 23.37 -80.40 -8.04
N HIS A 198 23.41 -79.27 -8.75
CA HIS A 198 23.81 -77.96 -8.21
C HIS A 198 22.64 -76.98 -8.04
N ALA A 199 21.43 -77.35 -8.48
CA ALA A 199 20.22 -76.52 -8.44
C ALA A 199 19.24 -76.87 -7.30
N GLY A 200 19.59 -77.83 -6.43
CA GLY A 200 18.92 -78.11 -5.16
C GLY A 200 19.71 -77.59 -3.98
#